data_AF-A0A5B8QZS2-F1
#
_entry.id   AF-A0A5B8QZS2-F1
#
_cell.length_a   1.000
_cell.length_b   1.000
_cell.length_c   1.000
_cell.angle_alpha   90.00
_cell.angle_beta   90.00
_cell.angle_gamma   90.00
#
_symmetry.space_group_name_H-M   'P 1'
#
loop_
_entity.id
_entity.type
_entity.pdbx_description
1 polymer ?
#
loop_
_entity_poly.entity_id
_entity_poly.type
_entity_poly.pdbx_seq_one_letter_code
_entity_poly.pdbx_strand_id
1 'polypeptide(L)'
;MHHQYLNEPMVLDVGQSSTLTLTLPSNISDFIVLEAMGGPLLELIVVSETPQPQIAVRFQPILGLKLNAEIVEATGCASSTSRRLGQGVRLYHRLGTAPKFCAQELRAGIVIKVDAQAGISVSLQAASKFELVALESDGRGLHEPKVLMMAKAILAREYDYNATAEYLAVCLTEIEQVRLELQAFLRGELGHSHSGLAEEAVRLDPLLQQKRQWLFRTYTHLSERPNFNRAANDGLNIDKALRKLECFELLASPELLQMVERLMEDEA
;
A
#
# COMPACT_ATOMS: atom_id res chain seq x y z
N MET A 1 1.88 -9.19 -3.39
CA MET A 1 3.24 -9.73 -3.16
C MET A 1 4.05 -9.50 -4.44
N HIS A 2 4.65 -8.33 -4.62
CA HIS A 2 5.60 -8.13 -5.72
C HIS A 2 6.97 -8.55 -5.22
N HIS A 3 7.39 -9.76 -5.56
CA HIS A 3 8.76 -10.20 -5.33
C HIS A 3 9.68 -9.37 -6.22
N GLN A 4 10.63 -8.64 -5.63
CA GLN A 4 11.67 -7.94 -6.37
C GLN A 4 12.64 -8.98 -6.95
N TYR A 5 12.47 -9.32 -8.22
CA TYR A 5 13.36 -10.24 -8.92
C TYR A 5 14.58 -9.49 -9.45
N LEU A 6 15.50 -9.11 -8.55
CA LEU A 6 16.84 -8.74 -8.99
C LEU A 6 17.72 -9.99 -9.02
N ASN A 7 18.58 -10.08 -10.03
CA ASN A 7 19.60 -11.13 -10.13
C ASN A 7 20.53 -11.15 -8.91
N GLU A 8 21.29 -12.24 -8.80
CA GLU A 8 22.41 -12.33 -7.87
C GLU A 8 23.39 -11.16 -8.09
N PRO A 9 23.99 -10.63 -7.02
CA PRO A 9 24.92 -9.51 -7.11
C PRO A 9 26.15 -9.89 -7.91
N MET A 10 26.45 -9.10 -8.94
CA MET A 10 27.72 -9.16 -9.65
C MET A 10 28.59 -7.98 -9.24
N VAL A 11 29.87 -8.22 -8.96
CA VAL A 11 30.82 -7.16 -8.66
C VAL A 11 31.51 -6.74 -9.95
N LEU A 12 31.49 -5.45 -10.22
CA LEU A 12 32.14 -4.84 -11.39
C LEU A 12 33.25 -3.91 -10.92
N ASP A 13 34.42 -4.05 -11.54
CA ASP A 13 35.52 -3.10 -11.41
C ASP A 13 35.21 -1.86 -12.25
N VAL A 14 35.16 -0.70 -11.60
CA VAL A 14 34.87 0.56 -12.28
C VAL A 14 36.18 1.25 -12.61
N GLY A 15 36.32 1.76 -13.83
CA GLY A 15 37.43 2.63 -14.19
C GLY A 15 37.30 4.01 -13.54
N GLN A 16 38.20 4.93 -13.88
CA GLN A 16 38.08 6.34 -13.45
C GLN A 16 36.79 6.98 -13.94
N SER A 17 36.37 6.65 -15.17
CA SER A 17 35.05 6.99 -15.71
C SER A 17 34.55 5.80 -16.51
N SER A 18 33.33 5.35 -16.25
CA SER A 18 32.72 4.21 -16.92
C SER A 18 31.26 4.48 -17.24
N THR A 19 30.75 3.83 -18.27
CA THR A 19 29.33 3.89 -18.64
C THR A 19 28.70 2.51 -18.54
N LEU A 20 27.65 2.42 -17.74
CA LEU A 20 26.77 1.27 -17.66
C LEU A 20 25.61 1.49 -18.62
N THR A 21 25.40 0.57 -19.54
CA THR A 21 24.26 0.59 -20.47
C THR A 21 23.29 -0.51 -20.11
N LEU A 22 22.08 -0.13 -19.71
CA LEU A 22 20.99 -1.05 -19.40
C LEU A 22 20.04 -1.13 -20.60
N THR A 23 19.81 -2.34 -21.11
CA THR A 23 19.04 -2.57 -22.35
C THR A 23 17.96 -3.62 -22.15
N LEU A 24 16.83 -3.44 -22.82
CA LEU A 24 15.81 -4.49 -22.97
C LEU A 24 16.03 -5.23 -24.28
N PRO A 25 16.27 -6.55 -24.26
CA PRO A 25 16.38 -7.36 -25.48
C PRO A 25 15.11 -7.28 -26.35
N SER A 26 15.29 -7.28 -27.68
CA SER A 26 14.19 -7.09 -28.64
C SER A 26 13.14 -8.21 -28.65
N ASN A 27 13.51 -9.39 -28.14
CA ASN A 27 12.63 -10.55 -28.01
C ASN A 27 11.72 -10.52 -26.78
N ILE A 28 11.85 -9.52 -25.90
CA ILE A 28 11.01 -9.37 -24.70
C ILE A 28 9.78 -8.51 -25.00
N SER A 29 8.61 -9.02 -24.60
CA SER A 29 7.31 -8.35 -24.74
C SER A 29 7.20 -7.13 -23.82
N ASP A 30 6.53 -6.08 -24.30
CA ASP A 30 6.18 -4.88 -23.51
C ASP A 30 5.36 -5.22 -22.25
N PHE A 31 4.58 -6.30 -22.29
CA PHE A 31 3.79 -6.74 -21.14
C PHE A 31 4.66 -7.14 -19.95
N ILE A 32 5.81 -7.77 -20.20
CA ILE A 32 6.75 -8.18 -19.15
C ILE A 32 7.43 -6.93 -18.53
N VAL A 33 7.65 -5.90 -19.35
CA VAL A 33 8.21 -4.62 -18.90
C VAL A 33 7.25 -3.90 -17.93
N LEU A 34 5.95 -3.94 -18.21
CA LEU A 34 4.90 -3.40 -17.33
C LEU A 34 4.94 -4.03 -15.95
N GLU A 35 5.01 -5.35 -15.87
CA GLU A 35 5.15 -6.09 -14.59
C GLU A 35 6.46 -5.73 -13.88
N ALA A 36 7.58 -5.68 -14.60
CA ALA A 36 8.89 -5.34 -14.02
C ALA A 36 8.97 -3.89 -13.52
N MET A 37 8.16 -2.98 -14.06
CA MET A 37 8.10 -1.58 -13.62
C MET A 37 7.48 -1.40 -12.24
N GLY A 38 6.85 -2.43 -11.65
CA GLY A 38 6.39 -2.40 -10.26
C GLY A 38 7.52 -2.35 -9.23
N GLY A 39 8.79 -2.52 -9.62
CA GLY A 39 9.95 -2.51 -8.74
C GLY A 39 11.19 -1.83 -9.34
N PRO A 40 12.34 -1.87 -8.63
CA PRO A 40 13.59 -1.35 -9.15
C PRO A 40 14.06 -2.19 -10.34
N LEU A 41 14.57 -1.52 -11.38
CA LEU A 41 15.13 -2.19 -12.56
C LEU A 41 16.61 -2.54 -12.39
N LEU A 42 17.32 -1.73 -11.60
CA LEU A 42 18.74 -1.82 -11.32
C LEU A 42 18.99 -1.32 -9.89
N GLU A 43 19.93 -1.95 -9.20
CA GLU A 43 20.48 -1.57 -7.91
C GLU A 43 22.00 -1.57 -8.02
N LEU A 44 22.63 -0.50 -7.57
CA LEU A 44 24.08 -0.29 -7.55
C LEU A 44 24.50 0.01 -6.12
N ILE A 45 25.47 -0.73 -5.58
CA ILE A 45 26.00 -0.53 -4.22
C ILE A 45 27.51 -0.39 -4.32
N VAL A 46 28.08 0.59 -3.62
CA VAL A 46 29.54 0.77 -3.52
C VAL A 46 30.11 -0.27 -2.56
N VAL A 47 31.03 -1.09 -3.05
CA VAL A 47 31.68 -2.18 -2.29
C VAL A 47 33.13 -1.85 -1.93
N SER A 48 33.81 -1.07 -2.77
CA SER A 48 35.17 -0.60 -2.53
C SER A 48 35.36 0.76 -3.19
N GLU A 49 36.14 1.64 -2.55
CA GLU A 49 36.51 2.96 -3.09
C GLU A 49 37.99 3.02 -3.48
N THR A 50 38.87 2.38 -2.69
CA THR A 50 40.33 2.38 -2.92
C THR A 50 40.94 1.01 -2.57
N PRO A 51 41.99 0.55 -3.27
CA PRO A 51 42.69 1.21 -4.39
C PRO A 51 41.99 1.03 -5.75
N GLN A 52 41.03 0.10 -5.85
CA GLN A 52 40.22 -0.14 -7.05
C GLN A 52 38.74 0.06 -6.68
N PRO A 53 38.04 1.01 -7.32
CA PRO A 53 36.65 1.25 -7.03
C PRO A 53 35.79 0.12 -7.61
N GLN A 54 34.97 -0.48 -6.77
CA GLN A 54 34.11 -1.61 -7.12
C GLN A 54 32.67 -1.34 -6.74
N ILE A 55 31.76 -1.73 -7.62
CA ILE A 55 30.33 -1.66 -7.40
C ILE A 55 29.71 -3.05 -7.51
N ALA A 56 28.83 -3.39 -6.57
CA ALA A 56 27.93 -4.51 -6.71
C ALA A 56 26.71 -4.04 -7.51
N VAL A 57 26.36 -4.79 -8.53
CA VAL A 57 25.26 -4.49 -9.44
C VAL A 57 24.26 -5.63 -9.41
N ARG A 58 22.98 -5.28 -9.32
CA ARG A 58 21.86 -6.21 -9.44
C ARG A 58 20.82 -5.59 -10.37
N PHE A 59 20.23 -6.36 -11.27
CA PHE A 59 19.21 -5.89 -12.19
C PHE A 59 18.19 -6.98 -12.48
N GLN A 60 17.06 -6.59 -13.06
CA GLN A 60 16.00 -7.52 -13.44
C GLN A 60 16.50 -8.54 -14.49
N PRO A 61 16.26 -9.86 -14.33
CA PRO A 61 16.77 -10.90 -15.22
C PRO A 61 16.45 -10.72 -16.70
N ILE A 62 15.37 -9.99 -17.01
CA ILE A 62 14.92 -9.71 -18.37
C ILE A 62 15.76 -8.63 -19.09
N LEU A 63 16.63 -7.92 -18.35
CA LEU A 63 17.45 -6.83 -18.89
C LEU A 63 18.87 -7.32 -19.18
N GLY A 64 19.50 -6.69 -20.16
CA GLY A 64 20.93 -6.84 -20.45
C GLY A 64 21.71 -5.65 -19.90
N LEU A 65 22.81 -5.92 -19.20
CA LEU A 65 23.74 -4.90 -18.73
C LEU A 65 25.07 -5.01 -19.48
N LYS A 66 25.61 -3.88 -19.93
CA LYS A 66 26.96 -3.78 -20.50
C LYS A 66 27.74 -2.68 -19.78
N LEU A 67 28.97 -2.99 -19.39
CA LEU A 67 29.93 -2.02 -18.85
C LEU A 67 30.89 -1.62 -19.97
N ASN A 68 30.92 -0.34 -20.30
CA ASN A 68 31.86 0.25 -21.24
C ASN A 68 32.86 1.11 -20.47
N ALA A 69 34.15 0.85 -20.66
CA ALA A 69 35.24 1.62 -20.04
C ALA A 69 35.55 2.93 -20.79
N GLU A 70 34.73 3.33 -21.77
CA GLU A 70 34.97 4.51 -22.59
C GLU A 70 34.61 5.80 -21.83
N ILE A 71 35.50 6.78 -21.96
CA ILE A 71 35.36 8.13 -21.40
C ILE A 71 34.34 8.89 -22.24
N VAL A 72 33.07 8.84 -21.86
CA VAL A 72 32.04 9.71 -22.44
C VAL A 72 32.05 11.04 -21.69
N GLU A 73 32.30 12.14 -22.41
CA GLU A 73 32.23 13.50 -21.86
C GLU A 73 30.87 13.74 -21.17
N ALA A 74 30.88 14.49 -20.07
CA ALA A 74 29.71 14.72 -19.20
C ALA A 74 28.60 15.58 -19.82
N THR A 75 28.65 15.82 -21.13
CA THR A 75 27.73 16.67 -21.87
C THR A 75 26.38 15.97 -22.04
N GLY A 76 25.54 16.12 -21.02
CA GLY A 76 24.14 15.69 -21.06
C GLY A 76 23.75 14.67 -19.98
N CYS A 77 24.43 14.59 -18.84
CA CYS A 77 23.91 13.87 -17.67
C CYS A 77 23.17 14.82 -16.72
N ALA A 78 22.09 14.32 -16.10
CA ALA A 78 21.34 15.00 -15.05
C ALA A 78 22.14 15.06 -13.73
N SER A 79 21.52 15.55 -12.65
CA SER A 79 22.13 15.67 -11.31
C SER A 79 22.85 14.38 -10.89
N SER A 80 24.16 14.47 -10.66
CA SER A 80 25.00 13.38 -10.16
C SER A 80 24.80 13.20 -8.66
N THR A 81 24.76 11.95 -8.20
CA THR A 81 24.73 11.64 -6.75
C THR A 81 26.03 10.97 -6.34
N SER A 82 26.70 11.53 -5.32
CA SER A 82 27.92 10.95 -4.75
C SER A 82 27.55 9.85 -3.75
N ARG A 83 28.28 8.73 -3.78
CA ARG A 83 28.06 7.56 -2.95
C ARG A 83 29.37 7.13 -2.28
N ARG A 84 29.24 6.64 -1.06
CA ARG A 84 30.32 6.05 -0.26
C ARG A 84 30.10 4.56 -0.04
N LEU A 85 31.09 3.89 0.54
CA LEU A 85 31.05 2.49 0.95
C LEU A 85 29.71 2.11 1.62
N GLY A 86 29.05 1.07 1.10
CA GLY A 86 27.77 0.58 1.59
C GLY A 86 26.56 1.41 1.17
N GLN A 87 26.75 2.58 0.55
CA GLN A 87 25.68 3.37 -0.05
C GLN A 87 25.45 2.95 -1.49
N GLY A 88 24.26 3.24 -1.99
CA GLY A 88 23.88 2.83 -3.32
C GLY A 88 22.72 3.63 -3.89
N VAL A 89 22.35 3.26 -5.12
CA VAL A 89 21.22 3.84 -5.83
C VAL A 89 20.39 2.74 -6.50
N ARG A 90 19.10 2.99 -6.65
CA ARG A 90 18.18 2.18 -7.45
C ARG A 90 17.66 2.98 -8.61
N LEU A 91 17.49 2.30 -9.74
CA LEU A 91 16.84 2.84 -10.93
C LEU A 91 15.36 2.48 -10.92
N TYR A 92 14.52 3.50 -10.98
CA TYR A 92 13.07 3.37 -11.13
C TYR A 92 12.61 4.07 -12.41
N HIS A 93 11.46 3.66 -12.92
CA HIS A 93 10.74 4.47 -13.89
C HIS A 93 10.20 5.73 -13.18
N ARG A 94 10.17 6.87 -13.87
CA ARG A 94 9.60 8.11 -13.33
C ARG A 94 8.08 8.03 -13.33
N LEU A 95 7.47 8.43 -12.21
CA LEU A 95 6.02 8.51 -12.06
C LEU A 95 5.38 9.38 -13.15
N GLY A 96 4.23 8.95 -13.66
CA GLY A 96 3.49 9.66 -14.72
C GLY A 96 4.02 9.40 -16.15
N THR A 97 5.03 8.54 -16.32
CA THR A 97 5.49 8.16 -17.66
C THR A 97 4.75 6.92 -18.17
N ALA A 98 4.27 6.97 -19.41
CA ALA A 98 3.60 5.81 -20.00
C ALA A 98 4.59 4.65 -20.23
N PRO A 99 4.24 3.40 -19.87
CA PRO A 99 5.15 2.24 -19.96
C PRO A 99 5.72 1.99 -21.35
N LYS A 100 4.96 2.31 -22.41
CA LYS A 100 5.41 2.22 -23.81
C LYS A 100 6.66 3.07 -24.06
N PHE A 101 6.73 4.28 -23.53
CA PHE A 101 7.90 5.15 -23.70
C PHE A 101 9.10 4.64 -22.91
N CYS A 102 8.87 4.12 -21.70
CA CYS A 102 9.92 3.54 -20.90
C CYS A 102 10.49 2.26 -21.56
N ALA A 103 9.65 1.41 -22.14
CA ALA A 103 10.08 0.24 -22.89
C ALA A 103 10.86 0.61 -24.16
N GLN A 104 10.45 1.68 -24.87
CA GLN A 104 11.18 2.21 -26.01
C GLN A 104 12.57 2.73 -25.62
N GLU A 105 12.68 3.51 -24.53
CA GLU A 105 13.98 4.00 -24.04
C GLU A 105 14.87 2.85 -23.54
N LEU A 106 14.31 1.84 -22.85
CA LEU A 106 15.05 0.65 -22.46
C LEU A 106 15.58 -0.14 -23.67
N ARG A 107 14.84 -0.22 -24.77
CA ARG A 107 15.33 -0.85 -26.01
C ARG A 107 16.42 -0.03 -26.69
N ALA A 108 16.32 1.29 -26.65
CA ALA A 108 17.36 2.18 -27.15
C ALA A 108 18.64 2.09 -26.28
N GLY A 109 18.48 1.77 -25.00
CA GLY A 109 19.55 1.66 -24.03
C GLY A 109 19.60 2.88 -23.12
N ILE A 110 19.54 2.65 -21.82
CA ILE A 110 19.70 3.69 -20.81
C ILE A 110 21.17 3.76 -20.42
N VAL A 111 21.77 4.94 -20.53
CA VAL A 111 23.16 5.18 -20.15
C VAL A 111 23.23 5.76 -18.74
N ILE A 112 23.99 5.09 -17.88
CA ILE A 112 24.30 5.49 -16.51
C ILE A 112 25.81 5.69 -16.43
N LYS A 113 26.23 6.90 -16.12
CA LYS A 113 27.64 7.23 -15.96
C LYS A 113 28.05 7.03 -14.51
N VAL A 114 29.16 6.31 -14.31
CA VAL A 114 29.80 6.11 -13.01
C VAL A 114 31.20 6.71 -13.09
N ASP A 115 31.45 7.71 -12.27
CA ASP A 115 32.75 8.39 -12.19
C ASP A 115 33.33 8.17 -10.79
N ALA A 116 34.59 7.72 -10.73
CA ALA A 116 35.28 7.33 -9.51
C ALA A 116 36.49 8.23 -9.19
N GLN A 117 36.67 9.38 -9.86
CA GLN A 117 37.85 10.24 -9.69
C GLN A 117 38.01 10.86 -8.29
N ALA A 118 36.90 11.30 -7.67
CA ALA A 118 36.89 11.98 -6.36
C ALA A 118 35.96 11.29 -5.35
N GLY A 119 35.74 9.98 -5.56
CA GLY A 119 34.65 9.20 -4.96
C GLY A 119 33.68 8.72 -6.04
N ILE A 120 32.85 7.73 -5.71
CA ILE A 120 31.94 7.13 -6.70
C ILE A 120 30.70 8.01 -6.85
N SER A 121 30.56 8.63 -8.00
CA SER A 121 29.39 9.40 -8.38
C SER A 121 28.63 8.71 -9.51
N VAL A 122 27.32 8.65 -9.37
CA VAL A 122 26.42 8.01 -10.34
C VAL A 122 25.49 9.07 -10.91
N SER A 123 25.39 9.12 -12.23
CA SER A 123 24.53 10.06 -12.95
C SER A 123 23.81 9.38 -14.11
N LEU A 124 22.61 9.88 -14.43
CA LEU A 124 21.75 9.38 -15.50
C LEU A 124 21.73 10.37 -16.66
N GLN A 125 21.53 9.89 -17.88
CA GLN A 125 21.32 10.74 -19.05
C GLN A 125 20.21 11.79 -18.82
N ALA A 126 20.42 13.02 -19.30
CA ALA A 126 19.48 14.12 -19.20
C ALA A 126 18.17 13.79 -19.91
N ALA A 127 17.05 14.27 -19.35
CA ALA A 127 15.69 14.02 -19.84
C ALA A 127 15.25 12.54 -19.89
N SER A 128 15.98 11.62 -19.25
CA SER A 128 15.56 10.22 -19.14
C SER A 128 14.16 10.07 -18.51
N LYS A 129 13.40 9.06 -18.95
CA LYS A 129 12.14 8.65 -18.31
C LYS A 129 12.33 7.86 -17.02
N PHE A 130 13.58 7.67 -16.61
CA PHE A 130 13.96 6.99 -15.38
C PHE A 130 14.47 8.00 -14.35
N GLU A 131 14.56 7.52 -13.12
CA GLU A 131 15.12 8.26 -12.00
C GLU A 131 16.04 7.36 -11.18
N LEU A 132 17.15 7.93 -10.72
CA LEU A 132 18.03 7.32 -9.74
C LEU A 132 17.61 7.79 -8.36
N VAL A 133 17.25 6.86 -7.50
CA VAL A 133 16.86 7.12 -6.11
C VAL A 133 17.94 6.56 -5.20
N ALA A 134 18.34 7.33 -4.19
CA ALA A 134 19.29 6.89 -3.20
C ALA A 134 18.69 5.79 -2.32
N LEU A 135 19.47 4.78 -1.93
CA LEU A 135 18.94 3.69 -1.10
C LEU A 135 18.41 4.20 0.26
N GLU A 136 19.06 5.21 0.83
CA GLU A 136 18.65 5.81 2.10
C GLU A 136 17.35 6.62 2.02
N SER A 137 16.95 7.05 0.82
CA SER A 137 15.70 7.78 0.59
C SER A 137 14.61 6.92 -0.09
N ASP A 138 14.93 5.67 -0.43
CA ASP A 138 14.02 4.77 -1.12
C ASP A 138 13.15 3.97 -0.13
N GLY A 139 11.93 4.46 0.09
CA GLY A 139 10.90 3.74 0.85
C GLY A 139 10.13 2.70 0.05
N ARG A 140 10.28 2.61 -1.29
CA ARG A 140 9.45 1.77 -2.16
C ARG A 140 9.76 0.27 -2.02
N GLY A 141 10.97 -0.06 -1.57
CA GLY A 141 11.40 -1.43 -1.27
C GLY A 141 11.10 -1.90 0.16
N LEU A 142 10.61 -1.01 1.04
CA LEU A 142 10.20 -1.42 2.38
C LEU A 142 8.90 -2.21 2.24
N HIS A 143 8.93 -3.47 2.65
CA HIS A 143 7.68 -4.22 2.83
C HIS A 143 6.85 -3.48 3.86
N GLU A 144 5.59 -3.19 3.53
CA GLU A 144 4.69 -2.55 4.48
C GLU A 144 4.63 -3.41 5.75
N PRO A 145 4.92 -2.85 6.94
CA PRO A 145 4.80 -3.58 8.18
C PRO A 145 3.45 -4.29 8.28
N LYS A 146 3.46 -5.57 8.68
CA LYS A 146 2.24 -6.39 8.80
C LYS A 146 1.13 -5.68 9.59
N VAL A 147 1.52 -4.93 10.62
CA VAL A 147 0.61 -4.16 11.47
C VAL A 147 -0.14 -3.07 10.69
N LEU A 148 0.52 -2.36 9.77
CA LEU A 148 -0.11 -1.36 8.90
C LEU A 148 -1.07 -2.03 7.89
N MET A 149 -0.65 -3.16 7.32
CA MET A 149 -1.53 -3.94 6.44
C MET A 149 -2.79 -4.41 7.16
N MET A 150 -2.66 -4.92 8.39
CA MET A 150 -3.80 -5.36 9.20
C MET A 150 -4.72 -4.19 9.56
N ALA A 151 -4.15 -3.04 9.95
CA ALA A 151 -4.92 -1.83 10.21
C ALA A 151 -5.76 -1.40 8.98
N LYS A 152 -5.14 -1.35 7.79
CA LYS A 152 -5.84 -1.03 6.54
C LYS A 152 -6.91 -2.05 6.20
N ALA A 153 -6.62 -3.34 6.34
CA ALA A 153 -7.57 -4.41 6.07
C ALA A 153 -8.80 -4.30 6.99
N ILE A 154 -8.59 -4.05 8.28
CA ILE A 154 -9.68 -3.83 9.24
C ILE A 154 -10.50 -2.62 8.85
N LEU A 155 -9.88 -1.49 8.50
CA LEU A 155 -10.60 -0.29 8.08
C LEU A 155 -11.42 -0.50 6.80
N ALA A 156 -10.88 -1.25 5.83
CA ALA A 156 -11.53 -1.56 4.56
C ALA A 156 -12.74 -2.49 4.68
N ARG A 157 -12.86 -3.27 5.77
CA ARG A 157 -14.05 -4.12 5.99
C ARG A 157 -15.32 -3.28 6.04
N GLU A 158 -16.36 -3.69 5.33
CA GLU A 158 -17.65 -3.01 5.37
C GLU A 158 -18.32 -3.14 6.75
N TYR A 159 -19.23 -2.21 7.03
CA TYR A 159 -20.05 -2.25 8.24
C TYR A 159 -21.16 -3.30 8.07
N ASP A 160 -21.04 -4.42 8.75
CA ASP A 160 -22.10 -5.43 8.79
C ASP A 160 -23.11 -5.08 9.88
N TYR A 161 -24.29 -4.62 9.46
CA TYR A 161 -25.40 -4.27 10.36
C TYR A 161 -26.16 -5.50 10.89
N ASN A 162 -25.92 -6.69 10.32
CA ASN A 162 -26.54 -7.95 10.74
C ASN A 162 -25.60 -8.83 11.58
N ALA A 163 -24.43 -8.30 11.96
CA ALA A 163 -23.43 -9.00 12.74
C ALA A 163 -23.95 -9.44 14.12
N THR A 164 -23.55 -10.64 14.56
CA THR A 164 -23.86 -11.13 15.91
C THR A 164 -22.98 -10.47 16.97
N ALA A 165 -23.41 -10.49 18.23
CA ALA A 165 -22.66 -9.91 19.34
C ALA A 165 -21.28 -10.57 19.51
N GLU A 166 -21.17 -11.88 19.31
CA GLU A 166 -19.91 -12.62 19.39
C GLU A 166 -18.93 -12.18 18.29
N TYR A 167 -19.42 -12.01 17.06
CA TYR A 167 -18.60 -11.54 15.96
C TYR A 167 -18.10 -10.10 16.19
N LEU A 168 -18.96 -9.22 16.71
CA LEU A 168 -18.58 -7.85 17.07
C LEU A 168 -17.53 -7.82 18.19
N ALA A 169 -17.65 -8.69 19.20
CA ALA A 169 -16.66 -8.81 20.26
C ALA A 169 -15.28 -9.21 19.70
N VAL A 170 -15.23 -10.17 18.78
CA VAL A 170 -13.98 -10.56 18.09
C VAL A 170 -13.40 -9.37 17.32
N CYS A 171 -14.21 -8.65 16.54
CA CYS A 171 -13.75 -7.48 15.79
C CYS A 171 -13.20 -6.38 16.71
N LEU A 172 -13.82 -6.15 17.87
CA LEU A 172 -13.34 -5.19 18.87
C LEU A 172 -11.97 -5.60 19.44
N THR A 173 -11.78 -6.88 19.77
CA THR A 173 -10.49 -7.39 20.25
C THR A 173 -9.39 -7.31 19.19
N GLU A 174 -9.72 -7.61 17.93
CA GLU A 174 -8.78 -7.50 16.81
C GLU A 174 -8.31 -6.05 16.60
N ILE A 175 -9.24 -5.08 16.68
CA ILE A 175 -8.87 -3.66 16.59
C ILE A 175 -7.95 -3.24 17.73
N GLU A 176 -8.25 -3.62 18.97
CA GLU A 176 -7.40 -3.28 20.12
C GLU A 176 -6.00 -3.88 19.99
N GLN A 177 -5.91 -5.14 19.58
CA GLN A 177 -4.62 -5.78 19.35
C GLN A 177 -3.80 -5.04 18.28
N VAL A 178 -4.40 -4.72 17.13
CA VAL A 178 -3.70 -4.00 16.05
C VAL A 178 -3.29 -2.59 16.51
N ARG A 179 -4.11 -1.91 17.31
CA ARG A 179 -3.74 -0.58 17.86
C ARG A 179 -2.56 -0.66 18.82
N LEU A 180 -2.49 -1.67 19.69
CA LEU A 180 -1.34 -1.88 20.57
C LEU A 180 -0.06 -2.17 19.77
N GLU A 181 -0.15 -3.04 18.76
CA GLU A 181 0.96 -3.35 17.86
C GLU A 181 1.41 -2.11 17.08
N LEU A 182 0.47 -1.25 16.67
CA LEU A 182 0.75 -0.02 15.93
C LEU A 182 1.42 1.04 16.81
N GLN A 183 1.07 1.11 18.09
CA GLN A 183 1.78 1.94 19.07
C GLN A 183 3.19 1.41 19.34
N ALA A 184 3.38 0.09 19.47
CA ALA A 184 4.71 -0.51 19.60
C ALA A 184 5.59 -0.23 18.38
N PHE A 185 5.01 -0.27 17.17
CA PHE A 185 5.67 0.14 15.92
C PHE A 185 6.13 1.60 15.96
N LEU A 186 5.27 2.52 16.42
CA LEU A 186 5.58 3.95 16.54
C LEU A 186 6.66 4.24 17.58
N ARG A 187 6.73 3.44 18.65
CA ARG A 187 7.79 3.52 19.67
C ARG A 187 9.13 2.94 19.21
N GLY A 188 9.18 2.32 18.02
CA GLY A 188 10.39 1.68 17.48
C GLY A 188 10.71 0.32 18.12
N GLU A 189 9.78 -0.27 18.88
CA GLU A 189 9.96 -1.58 19.52
C GLU A 189 10.06 -2.71 18.47
N LEU A 190 9.55 -2.48 17.25
CA LEU A 190 9.59 -3.41 16.12
C LEU A 190 10.72 -3.11 15.11
N GLY A 191 11.67 -2.22 15.45
CA GLY A 191 12.81 -1.83 14.62
C GLY A 191 12.82 -0.36 14.19
N HIS A 192 13.74 0.01 13.30
CA HIS A 192 13.87 1.37 12.79
C HIS A 192 12.73 1.69 11.82
N SER A 193 11.76 2.47 12.28
CA SER A 193 10.61 2.91 11.47
C SER A 193 11.00 4.08 10.56
N HIS A 194 10.82 3.93 9.25
CA HIS A 194 10.98 5.04 8.30
C HIS A 194 9.91 6.12 8.58
N SER A 195 10.28 7.41 8.45
CA SER A 195 9.40 8.54 8.78
C SER A 195 8.03 8.47 8.08
N GLY A 196 8.01 8.18 6.77
CA GLY A 196 6.76 8.05 6.02
C GLY A 196 5.83 6.93 6.49
N LEU A 197 6.37 5.80 6.96
CA LEU A 197 5.56 4.71 7.52
C LEU A 197 5.04 5.07 8.93
N ALA A 198 5.83 5.84 9.69
CA ALA A 198 5.40 6.37 10.97
C ALA A 198 4.27 7.40 10.80
N GLU A 199 4.34 8.28 9.81
CA GLU A 199 3.27 9.22 9.48
C GLU A 199 1.97 8.50 9.08
N GLU A 200 2.09 7.41 8.31
CA GLU A 200 0.94 6.58 7.96
C GLU A 200 0.34 5.88 9.18
N ALA A 201 1.17 5.29 10.06
CA ALA A 201 0.73 4.72 11.33
C ALA A 201 -0.05 5.73 12.17
N VAL A 202 0.48 6.95 12.34
CA VAL A 202 -0.18 8.03 13.08
C VAL A 202 -1.56 8.37 12.50
N ARG A 203 -1.71 8.30 11.17
CA ARG A 203 -2.99 8.57 10.49
C ARG A 203 -4.02 7.43 10.69
N LEU A 204 -3.58 6.18 10.77
CA LEU A 204 -4.47 5.03 10.89
C LEU A 204 -5.07 4.87 12.30
N ASP A 205 -4.33 5.24 13.36
CA ASP A 205 -4.82 5.10 14.75
C ASP A 205 -6.18 5.78 15.03
N PRO A 206 -6.42 7.07 14.66
CA PRO A 206 -7.70 7.71 14.91
C PRO A 206 -8.85 7.07 14.11
N LEU A 207 -8.57 6.55 12.90
CA LEU A 207 -9.56 5.85 12.08
C LEU A 207 -9.97 4.52 12.72
N LEU A 208 -8.99 3.77 13.24
CA LEU A 208 -9.25 2.53 13.98
C LEU A 208 -10.05 2.81 15.25
N GLN A 209 -9.72 3.89 15.97
CA GLN A 209 -10.45 4.29 17.17
C GLN A 209 -11.91 4.66 16.85
N GLN A 210 -12.15 5.39 15.74
CA GLN A 210 -13.51 5.72 15.30
C GLN A 210 -14.31 4.45 14.96
N LYS A 211 -13.70 3.51 14.22
CA LYS A 211 -14.34 2.25 13.87
C LYS A 211 -14.66 1.41 15.10
N ARG A 212 -13.73 1.37 16.08
CA ARG A 212 -13.95 0.73 17.37
C ARG A 212 -15.12 1.33 18.13
N GLN A 213 -15.19 2.66 18.22
CA GLN A 213 -16.29 3.35 18.90
C GLN A 213 -17.65 3.02 18.27
N TRP A 214 -17.71 2.93 16.95
CA TRP A 214 -18.92 2.53 16.24
C TRP A 214 -19.32 1.07 16.53
N LEU A 215 -18.36 0.14 16.45
CA LEU A 215 -18.59 -1.27 16.76
C LEU A 215 -19.01 -1.46 18.22
N PHE A 216 -18.40 -0.71 19.13
CA PHE A 216 -18.70 -0.77 20.56
C PHE A 216 -20.13 -0.34 20.84
N ARG A 217 -20.59 0.79 20.24
CA ARG A 217 -21.99 1.22 20.36
C ARG A 217 -22.96 0.14 19.86
N THR A 218 -22.64 -0.47 18.72
CA THR A 218 -23.48 -1.52 18.13
C THR A 218 -23.50 -2.77 19.01
N TYR A 219 -22.35 -3.20 19.51
CA TYR A 219 -22.20 -4.29 20.46
C TYR A 219 -23.01 -4.04 21.73
N THR A 220 -22.85 -2.86 22.35
CA THR A 220 -23.62 -2.46 23.53
C THR A 220 -25.13 -2.50 23.26
N HIS A 221 -25.60 -1.99 22.13
CA HIS A 221 -27.02 -2.06 21.76
C HIS A 221 -27.55 -3.49 21.61
N LEU A 222 -26.71 -4.44 21.17
CA LEU A 222 -27.08 -5.85 21.04
C LEU A 222 -26.99 -6.60 22.38
N SER A 223 -25.98 -6.31 23.19
CA SER A 223 -25.75 -6.96 24.49
C SER A 223 -26.64 -6.43 25.61
N GLU A 224 -27.04 -5.16 25.57
CA GLU A 224 -27.95 -4.55 26.57
C GLU A 224 -29.43 -4.92 26.37
N ARG A 225 -29.76 -5.78 25.40
CA ARG A 225 -31.09 -6.41 25.32
C ARG A 225 -30.98 -7.87 25.77
N PRO A 226 -31.15 -8.10 27.08
CA PRO A 226 -32.47 -8.57 27.51
C PRO A 226 -33.08 -7.75 28.66
N ASN A 227 -34.27 -7.20 28.39
CA ASN A 227 -35.42 -7.03 29.30
C ASN A 227 -35.44 -5.91 30.35
N PHE A 228 -36.24 -4.87 30.06
CA PHE A 228 -37.28 -4.39 31.00
C PHE A 228 -38.64 -4.11 30.34
N ASN A 229 -38.72 -3.97 29.00
CA ASN A 229 -39.98 -3.65 28.29
C ASN A 229 -40.54 -4.74 27.35
N ARG A 230 -39.92 -5.93 27.24
CA ARG A 230 -40.47 -7.02 26.39
C ARG A 230 -40.56 -8.34 27.14
N ALA A 231 -41.72 -8.97 27.04
CA ALA A 231 -41.94 -10.34 27.49
C ALA A 231 -41.27 -11.33 26.53
N ALA A 232 -40.83 -12.47 27.04
CA ALA A 232 -40.11 -13.52 26.30
C ALA A 232 -40.90 -14.16 25.13
N ASN A 233 -42.14 -13.75 24.87
CA ASN A 233 -43.01 -14.26 23.82
C ASN A 233 -43.15 -13.31 22.61
N ASP A 234 -42.41 -12.21 22.57
CA ASP A 234 -42.59 -11.19 21.52
C ASP A 234 -41.86 -11.57 20.21
N GLY A 235 -42.27 -12.70 19.63
CA GLY A 235 -41.80 -13.20 18.33
C GLY A 235 -42.47 -12.55 17.12
N LEU A 236 -43.39 -11.60 17.31
CA LEU A 236 -44.21 -11.06 16.22
C LEU A 236 -44.39 -9.55 16.33
N ASN A 237 -43.31 -8.79 16.13
CA ASN A 237 -43.30 -7.47 15.48
C ASN A 237 -44.51 -6.54 15.79
N ILE A 238 -44.94 -6.48 17.06
CA ILE A 238 -46.18 -5.82 17.48
C ILE A 238 -46.09 -4.33 17.18
N ASP A 239 -44.93 -3.71 17.40
CA ASP A 239 -44.69 -2.30 17.07
C ASP A 239 -44.85 -2.00 15.57
N LYS A 240 -44.48 -2.95 14.69
CA LYS A 240 -44.64 -2.80 13.24
C LYS A 240 -46.09 -2.99 12.81
N ALA A 241 -46.84 -3.85 13.52
CA ALA A 241 -48.27 -4.04 13.30
C ALA A 241 -49.09 -2.86 13.81
N LEU A 242 -48.79 -2.34 15.01
CA LEU A 242 -49.41 -1.15 15.60
C LEU A 242 -49.18 0.09 14.72
N ARG A 243 -47.94 0.30 14.25
CA ARG A 243 -47.65 1.43 13.37
C ARG A 243 -48.34 1.33 12.01
N LYS A 244 -48.54 0.11 11.50
CA LYS A 244 -49.36 -0.12 10.30
C LYS A 244 -50.84 0.15 10.58
N LEU A 245 -51.35 -0.28 11.74
CA LEU A 245 -52.72 -0.07 12.16
C LEU A 245 -53.03 1.41 12.32
N GLU A 246 -52.15 2.19 12.95
CA GLU A 246 -52.25 3.66 13.03
C GLU A 246 -52.27 4.32 11.63
N CYS A 247 -51.40 3.87 10.71
CA CYS A 247 -51.43 4.36 9.34
C CYS A 247 -52.72 3.96 8.60
N PHE A 248 -53.30 2.80 8.91
CA PHE A 248 -54.59 2.38 8.36
C PHE A 248 -55.73 3.21 8.92
N GLU A 249 -55.77 3.51 10.21
CA GLU A 249 -56.78 4.39 10.81
C GLU A 249 -56.75 5.81 10.24
N LEU A 250 -55.56 6.34 9.95
CA LEU A 250 -55.38 7.67 9.36
C LEU A 250 -55.75 7.76 7.88
N LEU A 251 -55.65 6.64 7.14
CA LEU A 251 -55.86 6.60 5.68
C LEU A 251 -57.15 5.89 5.28
N ALA A 252 -57.82 5.19 6.20
CA ALA A 252 -59.06 4.50 5.93
C ALA A 252 -60.20 5.49 5.71
N SER A 253 -61.09 5.15 4.77
CA SER A 253 -62.33 5.90 4.60
C SER A 253 -63.26 5.67 5.79
N PRO A 254 -64.06 6.67 6.19
CA PRO A 254 -64.95 6.55 7.35
C PRO A 254 -65.99 5.42 7.22
N GLU A 255 -66.34 5.04 6.00
CA GLU A 255 -67.24 3.90 5.71
C GLU A 255 -66.61 2.55 6.09
N LEU A 256 -65.30 2.40 5.89
CA LEU A 256 -64.56 1.17 6.19
C LEU A 256 -64.42 0.97 7.71
N LEU A 257 -64.18 2.06 8.44
CA LEU A 257 -64.12 2.05 9.91
C LEU A 257 -65.47 1.65 10.53
N GLN A 258 -66.57 2.22 10.04
CA GLN A 258 -67.91 1.85 10.51
C GLN A 258 -68.29 0.40 10.20
N MET A 259 -67.83 -0.13 9.07
CA MET A 259 -68.07 -1.53 8.71
C MET A 259 -67.30 -2.49 9.63
N VAL A 260 -66.07 -2.13 10.01
CA VAL A 260 -65.26 -2.92 10.95
C VAL A 260 -65.85 -2.86 12.36
N GLU A 261 -66.32 -1.69 12.83
CA GLU A 261 -67.01 -1.57 14.12
C GLU A 261 -68.26 -2.45 14.18
N ARG A 262 -69.09 -2.46 13.13
CA ARG A 262 -70.28 -3.33 13.07
C ARG A 262 -69.93 -4.81 13.09
N LEU A 263 -68.86 -5.22 12.41
CA LEU A 263 -68.39 -6.61 12.43
C LEU A 263 -67.87 -7.02 13.80
N MET A 264 -67.27 -6.09 14.57
CA MET A 264 -66.86 -6.38 15.95
C MET A 264 -68.02 -6.42 16.93
N GLU A 265 -69.09 -5.66 16.67
CA GLU A 265 -70.33 -5.72 17.46
C GLU A 265 -71.10 -7.03 17.21
N ASP A 266 -71.00 -7.62 16.00
CA ASP A 266 -71.65 -8.89 15.64
C ASP A 266 -70.91 -10.15 16.18
N GLU A 267 -69.67 -10.01 16.67
CA GLU A 267 -68.85 -11.11 17.23
C GLU A 267 -68.86 -11.20 18.77
N ALA A 268 -69.63 -10.36 19.48
CA ALA A 268 -69.79 -10.37 20.94
C ALA A 268 -71.15 -10.93 21.41
#